data_AF-A0AA51QMW8-F1
#
_entry.id   AF-A0AA51QMW8-F1
#
_cell.length_a   1.000
_cell.length_b   1.000
_cell.length_c   1.000
_cell.angle_alpha   90.00
_cell.angle_beta   90.00
_cell.angle_gamma   90.00
#
_symmetry.space_group_name_H-M   'P 1'
#
loop_
_entity.id
_entity.type
_entity.pdbx_description
1 polymer ?
#
loop_
_entity_poly.entity_id
_entity_poly.type
_entity_poly.pdbx_seq_one_letter_code
_entity_poly.pdbx_strand_id
1 'polypeptide(L)'
;MTTPNPTPADTDPNTPGQTPVDTPPADPTTEPSAEPPAEPKSGNSEAARYRRQLRDTEAQRDQLAERITVYERGEAQRHADRLADPTDLWTAGIELDELRGVDGTIDPTKVAAAVDQVLRDRPHWAKSRTPQPDRRQGASGEPVHPGRGWSGVLKR
;
A
#
# COMPACT_ATOMS: atom_id res chain seq x y z
N MET A 1 2.28 -24.23 41.98
CA MET A 1 1.09 -23.45 42.39
C MET A 1 -0.03 -23.73 41.40
N THR A 2 -1.25 -23.77 41.94
CA THR A 2 -2.53 -24.26 41.41
C THR A 2 -3.07 -23.46 40.20
N THR A 3 -3.79 -24.18 39.33
CA THR A 3 -4.73 -23.79 38.24
C THR A 3 -5.82 -22.78 38.70
N PRO A 4 -6.84 -22.38 37.89
CA PRO A 4 -6.97 -21.84 36.51
C PRO A 4 -7.78 -20.48 36.47
N ASN A 5 -7.89 -19.87 35.27
CA ASN A 5 -9.06 -19.22 34.57
C ASN A 5 -10.33 -18.72 35.37
N PRO A 6 -11.30 -17.99 34.78
CA PRO A 6 -11.39 -16.68 34.07
C PRO A 6 -12.55 -15.74 34.57
N THR A 7 -12.74 -14.60 33.86
CA THR A 7 -14.03 -13.86 33.62
C THR A 7 -14.50 -12.84 34.69
N PRO A 8 -15.54 -12.01 34.43
CA PRO A 8 -15.53 -10.63 33.91
C PRO A 8 -16.11 -9.60 34.92
N ALA A 9 -16.04 -8.30 34.62
CA ALA A 9 -16.99 -7.30 35.16
C ALA A 9 -17.10 -6.14 34.14
N ASP A 10 -18.23 -5.90 33.48
CA ASP A 10 -19.53 -5.37 33.98
C ASP A 10 -19.45 -3.82 34.13
N THR A 11 -20.27 -3.06 33.39
CA THR A 11 -21.33 -2.16 33.93
C THR A 11 -21.10 -0.77 33.28
N ASP A 12 -22.02 0.03 32.73
CA ASP A 12 -23.48 0.16 32.86
C ASP A 12 -24.09 0.90 31.63
N PRO A 13 -25.43 0.85 31.47
CA PRO A 13 -26.21 1.36 30.35
C PRO A 13 -26.72 2.79 30.57
N ASN A 14 -26.90 3.53 29.47
CA ASN A 14 -27.54 4.84 29.50
C ASN A 14 -29.07 4.68 29.49
N THR A 15 -29.71 4.96 30.62
CA THR A 15 -31.16 5.15 30.78
C THR A 15 -31.40 6.58 31.27
N PRO A 16 -32.40 7.30 30.72
CA PRO A 16 -33.39 7.87 31.63
C PRO A 16 -34.82 7.88 31.07
N GLY A 17 -35.81 7.54 31.91
CA GLY A 17 -37.21 7.98 31.72
C GLY A 17 -38.29 7.01 32.22
N GLN A 18 -38.57 7.03 33.52
CA GLN A 18 -39.82 6.56 34.17
C GLN A 18 -41.03 7.35 33.59
N THR A 19 -42.32 6.96 33.61
CA THR A 19 -43.16 6.23 34.60
C THR A 19 -44.52 5.81 33.94
N PRO A 20 -45.41 5.05 34.63
CA PRO A 20 -46.35 4.09 34.05
C PRO A 20 -47.79 4.59 33.89
N VAL A 21 -48.61 3.88 33.09
CA VAL A 21 -50.08 3.87 33.27
C VAL A 21 -50.62 2.44 33.06
N ASP A 22 -51.39 2.03 34.06
CA ASP A 22 -52.03 0.75 34.30
C ASP A 22 -53.37 0.64 33.55
N THR A 23 -53.72 -0.57 33.05
CA THR A 23 -55.08 -1.19 32.97
C THR A 23 -55.16 -2.25 31.83
N PRO A 24 -55.43 -3.55 32.14
CA PRO A 24 -55.79 -4.62 31.19
C PRO A 24 -57.32 -4.69 30.98
N PRO A 25 -57.96 -5.60 30.19
CA PRO A 25 -57.46 -6.76 29.44
C PRO A 25 -58.00 -6.91 27.99
N ALA A 26 -57.36 -7.74 27.17
CA ALA A 26 -58.04 -8.55 26.14
C ALA A 26 -57.09 -9.64 25.64
N ASP A 27 -57.41 -10.89 25.96
CA ASP A 27 -56.91 -12.06 25.24
C ASP A 27 -57.22 -11.92 23.74
N PRO A 28 -56.25 -12.23 22.89
CA PRO A 28 -56.54 -13.18 21.83
C PRO A 28 -55.66 -14.41 22.01
N THR A 29 -56.34 -15.54 22.18
CA THR A 29 -55.87 -16.89 21.92
C THR A 29 -54.80 -16.89 20.84
N THR A 30 -53.55 -17.05 21.26
CA THR A 30 -52.43 -17.31 20.35
C THR A 30 -52.51 -18.78 19.98
N GLU A 31 -53.04 -19.07 18.79
CA GLU A 31 -52.86 -20.36 18.14
C GLU A 31 -51.36 -20.65 18.02
N PRO A 32 -50.91 -21.90 18.24
CA PRO A 32 -49.50 -22.24 18.02
C PRO A 32 -49.19 -22.11 16.53
N SER A 33 -48.47 -21.04 16.17
CA SER A 33 -47.86 -20.88 14.85
C SER A 33 -47.01 -22.12 14.58
N ALA A 34 -47.50 -22.99 13.71
CA ALA A 34 -46.76 -24.15 13.23
C ALA A 34 -45.44 -23.65 12.61
N GLU A 35 -44.35 -24.00 13.27
CA GLU A 35 -42.99 -23.83 12.75
C GLU A 35 -42.90 -24.62 11.43
N PRO A 36 -42.56 -23.99 10.29
CA PRO A 36 -42.40 -24.73 9.05
C PRO A 36 -41.28 -25.77 9.22
N PRO A 37 -41.45 -26.99 8.70
CA PRO A 37 -40.46 -28.05 8.84
C PRO A 37 -39.14 -27.58 8.22
N ALA A 38 -38.05 -27.69 8.97
CA ALA A 38 -36.71 -27.41 8.48
C ALA A 38 -36.45 -28.29 7.25
N GLU A 39 -36.48 -27.70 6.05
CA GLU A 39 -36.19 -28.41 4.83
C GLU A 39 -34.76 -28.99 4.90
N PRO A 40 -34.56 -30.24 4.46
CA PRO A 40 -33.23 -30.84 4.44
C PRO A 40 -32.38 -30.04 3.46
N LYS A 41 -31.36 -29.33 3.98
CA LYS A 41 -30.35 -28.64 3.16
C LYS A 41 -29.73 -29.67 2.21
N SER A 42 -30.21 -29.72 0.98
CA SER A 42 -29.75 -30.70 0.00
C SER A 42 -28.26 -30.44 -0.27
N GLY A 43 -27.42 -31.48 -0.27
CA GLY A 43 -25.97 -31.35 -0.46
C GLY A 43 -25.55 -30.61 -1.75
N ASN A 44 -26.47 -30.49 -2.72
CA ASN A 44 -26.30 -29.66 -3.92
C ASN A 44 -26.17 -28.16 -3.61
N SER A 45 -26.88 -27.67 -2.59
CA SER A 45 -26.81 -26.27 -2.14
C SER A 45 -25.46 -25.94 -1.49
N GLU A 46 -24.93 -26.86 -0.67
CA GLU A 46 -23.61 -26.73 -0.06
C GLU A 46 -22.50 -26.81 -1.10
N ALA A 47 -22.59 -27.76 -2.05
CA ALA A 47 -21.66 -27.84 -3.17
C ALA A 47 -21.68 -26.57 -4.04
N ALA A 48 -22.85 -25.98 -4.29
CA ALA A 48 -22.95 -24.71 -5.01
C ALA A 48 -22.30 -23.55 -4.24
N ARG A 49 -22.49 -23.50 -2.92
CA ARG A 49 -21.86 -22.50 -2.05
C ARG A 49 -20.34 -22.62 -2.07
N TYR A 50 -19.78 -23.82 -1.92
CA TYR A 50 -18.33 -24.02 -1.93
C TYR A 50 -17.70 -23.68 -3.29
N ARG A 51 -18.36 -23.98 -4.41
CA ARG A 51 -17.88 -23.55 -5.73
C ARG A 51 -17.84 -22.03 -5.88
N ARG A 52 -18.83 -21.32 -5.33
CA ARG A 52 -18.83 -19.85 -5.31
C ARG A 52 -17.66 -19.34 -4.47
N GLN A 53 -17.51 -19.85 -3.25
CA GLN A 53 -16.41 -19.47 -2.36
C GLN A 53 -15.04 -19.70 -3.01
N LEU A 54 -14.84 -20.84 -3.68
CA LEU A 54 -13.59 -21.12 -4.39
C LEU A 54 -13.28 -20.06 -5.45
N ARG A 55 -14.25 -19.74 -6.31
CA ARG A 55 -14.05 -18.71 -7.35
C ARG A 55 -13.81 -17.32 -6.75
N ASP A 56 -14.53 -16.99 -5.69
CA ASP A 56 -14.34 -15.71 -4.99
C ASP A 56 -12.91 -15.63 -4.40
N THR A 57 -12.39 -16.73 -3.84
CA THR A 57 -11.01 -16.78 -3.33
C THR A 57 -9.96 -16.75 -4.43
N GLU A 58 -10.20 -17.41 -5.57
CA GLU A 58 -9.30 -17.35 -6.73
C GLU A 58 -9.23 -15.93 -7.28
N ALA A 59 -10.38 -15.26 -7.42
CA ALA A 59 -10.44 -13.87 -7.84
C ALA A 59 -9.69 -12.94 -6.88
N GLN A 60 -9.84 -13.14 -5.56
CA GLN A 60 -9.09 -12.38 -4.56
C GLN A 60 -7.58 -12.62 -4.64
N ARG A 61 -7.16 -13.88 -4.83
CA ARG A 61 -5.74 -14.22 -5.02
C ARG A 61 -5.18 -13.50 -6.24
N ASP A 62 -5.89 -13.54 -7.36
CA ASP A 62 -5.44 -12.93 -8.61
C ASP A 62 -5.36 -11.40 -8.48
N GLN A 63 -6.34 -10.78 -7.82
CA GLN A 63 -6.31 -9.35 -7.49
C GLN A 63 -5.11 -8.99 -6.60
N LEU A 64 -4.78 -9.82 -5.60
CA LEU A 64 -3.61 -9.60 -4.75
C LEU A 64 -2.30 -9.78 -5.52
N ALA A 65 -2.22 -10.79 -6.39
CA ALA A 65 -1.06 -11.04 -7.24
C ALA A 65 -0.78 -9.85 -8.18
N GLU A 66 -1.83 -9.29 -8.78
CA GLU A 66 -1.73 -8.08 -9.62
C GLU A 66 -1.21 -6.89 -8.80
N ARG A 67 -1.75 -6.66 -7.60
CA ARG A 67 -1.28 -5.58 -6.71
C ARG A 67 0.18 -5.75 -6.31
N ILE A 68 0.59 -6.96 -5.95
CA ILE A 68 1.98 -7.28 -5.61
C ILE A 68 2.90 -6.99 -6.79
N THR A 69 2.51 -7.39 -7.99
CA THR A 69 3.27 -7.12 -9.23
C THR A 69 3.53 -5.62 -9.43
N VAL A 70 2.53 -4.77 -9.16
CA VAL A 70 2.69 -3.30 -9.24
C VAL A 70 3.70 -2.79 -8.21
N TYR A 71 3.61 -3.26 -6.96
CA TYR A 71 4.56 -2.84 -5.91
C TYR A 71 5.98 -3.30 -6.21
N GLU A 72 6.16 -4.56 -6.59
CA GLU A 72 7.47 -5.11 -6.93
C GLU A 72 8.10 -4.40 -8.13
N ARG A 73 7.32 -4.06 -9.16
CA ARG A 73 7.78 -3.23 -10.27
C ARG A 73 8.28 -1.87 -9.78
N GLY A 74 7.56 -1.25 -8.84
CA GLY A 74 7.99 -0.01 -8.19
C GLY A 74 9.29 -0.17 -7.39
N GLU A 75 9.44 -1.26 -6.64
CA GLU A 75 10.65 -1.55 -5.87
C GLU A 75 11.87 -1.80 -6.77
N ALA A 76 11.70 -2.56 -7.85
CA ALA A 76 12.76 -2.74 -8.86
C ALA A 76 13.21 -1.39 -9.46
N GLN A 77 12.28 -0.48 -9.75
CA GLN A 77 12.60 0.87 -10.21
C GLN A 77 13.36 1.68 -9.17
N ARG A 78 13.06 1.56 -7.87
CA ARG A 78 13.80 2.24 -6.80
C ARG A 78 15.27 1.82 -6.76
N HIS A 79 15.55 0.55 -7.04
CA HIS A 79 16.90 0.00 -7.08
C HIS A 79 17.66 0.33 -8.38
N ALA A 80 16.97 0.86 -9.40
CA ALA A 80 17.55 1.22 -10.71
C ALA A 80 18.02 2.68 -10.79
N ASP A 81 18.64 3.19 -9.74
CA ASP A 81 19.00 4.61 -9.55
C ASP A 81 20.02 5.17 -10.56
N ARG A 82 20.80 4.29 -11.20
CA ARG A 82 21.80 4.61 -12.21
C ARG A 82 21.22 4.89 -13.60
N LEU A 83 19.99 4.47 -13.87
CA LEU A 83 19.28 4.81 -15.10
C LEU A 83 18.75 6.25 -15.01
N ALA A 84 18.69 6.93 -16.15
CA ALA A 84 18.06 8.24 -16.26
C ALA A 84 16.56 8.14 -15.97
N ASP A 85 15.91 7.12 -16.54
CA ASP A 85 14.55 6.71 -16.22
C ASP A 85 14.54 5.26 -15.73
N PRO A 86 14.15 4.97 -14.48
CA PRO A 86 14.04 3.61 -13.97
C PRO A 86 13.07 2.71 -14.76
N THR A 87 12.12 3.28 -15.50
CA THR A 87 11.19 2.51 -16.35
C THR A 87 11.87 1.91 -17.57
N ASP A 88 13.07 2.38 -17.93
CA ASP A 88 13.86 1.86 -19.05
C ASP A 88 14.25 0.39 -18.89
N LEU A 89 14.24 -0.15 -17.65
CA LEU A 89 14.39 -1.58 -17.39
C LEU A 89 13.37 -2.42 -18.17
N TRP A 90 12.11 -1.97 -18.17
CA TRP A 90 11.02 -2.69 -18.84
C TRP A 90 11.10 -2.50 -20.36
N THR A 91 11.51 -1.32 -20.81
CA THR A 91 11.76 -1.04 -22.23
C THR A 91 12.92 -1.87 -22.79
N ALA A 92 13.91 -2.22 -21.94
CA ALA A 92 15.00 -3.12 -22.30
C ALA A 92 14.58 -4.59 -22.43
N GLY A 93 13.35 -4.95 -22.04
CA GLY A 93 12.83 -6.31 -22.07
C GLY A 93 13.21 -7.16 -20.86
N ILE A 94 13.62 -6.54 -19.75
CA ILE A 94 13.87 -7.26 -18.49
C ILE A 94 12.53 -7.64 -17.86
N GLU A 95 12.36 -8.93 -17.55
CA GLU A 95 11.16 -9.43 -16.91
C GLU A 95 11.25 -9.37 -15.38
N LEU A 96 10.12 -9.17 -14.71
CA LEU A 96 10.10 -9.02 -13.24
C LEU A 96 10.62 -10.28 -12.51
N ASP A 97 10.35 -11.46 -13.07
CA ASP A 97 10.77 -12.74 -12.50
C ASP A 97 12.30 -12.90 -12.47
N GLU A 98 13.02 -12.29 -13.41
CA GLU A 98 14.49 -12.33 -13.44
C GLU A 98 15.10 -11.54 -12.28
N LEU A 99 14.36 -10.56 -11.76
CA LEU A 99 14.78 -9.66 -10.69
C LEU A 99 14.42 -10.19 -9.30
N ARG A 100 13.59 -11.24 -9.20
CA ARG A 100 13.19 -11.84 -7.93
C ARG A 100 14.30 -12.72 -7.33
N GLY A 101 14.47 -12.62 -6.03
CA GLY A 101 15.31 -13.50 -5.20
C GLY A 101 14.65 -14.85 -4.93
N VAL A 102 15.34 -15.69 -4.15
CA VAL A 102 14.85 -17.03 -3.78
C VAL A 102 13.64 -16.95 -2.83
N ASP A 103 13.55 -15.87 -2.07
CA ASP A 103 12.46 -15.51 -1.18
C ASP A 103 11.24 -14.92 -1.91
N GLY A 104 11.34 -14.72 -3.23
CA GLY A 104 10.29 -14.12 -4.05
C GLY A 104 10.21 -12.60 -3.98
N THR A 105 11.09 -11.93 -3.21
CA THR A 105 11.18 -10.47 -3.17
C THR A 105 12.15 -9.96 -4.23
N ILE A 106 12.15 -8.65 -4.51
CA ILE A 106 13.10 -8.08 -5.47
C ILE A 106 14.51 -8.08 -4.88
N ASP A 107 15.44 -8.71 -5.60
CA ASP A 107 16.85 -8.77 -5.21
C ASP A 107 17.60 -7.56 -5.80
N PRO A 108 18.09 -6.63 -4.96
CA PRO A 108 18.77 -5.42 -5.43
C PRO A 108 20.06 -5.74 -6.20
N THR A 109 20.71 -6.88 -5.91
CA THR A 109 21.95 -7.28 -6.62
C THR A 109 21.65 -7.72 -8.04
N LYS A 110 20.53 -8.42 -8.26
CA LYS A 110 20.05 -8.79 -9.61
C LYS A 110 19.62 -7.57 -10.39
N VAL A 111 18.93 -6.62 -9.75
CA VAL A 111 18.57 -5.33 -10.38
C VAL A 111 19.82 -4.59 -10.81
N ALA A 112 20.83 -4.48 -9.94
CA ALA A 112 22.09 -3.81 -10.29
C ALA A 112 22.79 -4.49 -11.49
N ALA A 113 22.82 -5.82 -11.53
CA ALA A 113 23.40 -6.58 -12.64
C ALA A 113 22.63 -6.36 -13.96
N ALA A 114 21.30 -6.34 -13.91
CA ALA A 114 20.46 -6.04 -15.06
C ALA A 114 20.69 -4.61 -15.56
N VAL A 115 20.75 -3.63 -14.65
CA VAL A 115 21.09 -2.23 -14.99
C VAL A 115 22.47 -2.15 -15.65
N ASP A 116 23.48 -2.87 -15.14
CA ASP A 116 24.81 -2.90 -15.76
C ASP A 116 24.80 -3.49 -17.18
N GLN A 117 23.94 -4.48 -17.44
CA GLN A 117 23.74 -4.99 -18.78
C GLN A 117 23.07 -3.96 -19.69
N VAL A 118 21.97 -3.35 -19.24
CA VAL A 118 21.26 -2.33 -20.00
C VAL A 118 22.18 -1.15 -20.34
N LEU A 119 23.01 -0.71 -19.40
CA LEU A 119 23.95 0.39 -19.62
C LEU A 119 25.12 0.02 -20.53
N ARG A 120 25.53 -1.24 -20.58
CA ARG A 120 26.52 -1.72 -21.57
C ARG A 120 25.95 -1.65 -22.98
N ASP A 121 24.70 -2.05 -23.15
CA ASP A 121 24.04 -2.07 -24.46
C ASP A 121 23.58 -0.68 -24.89
N ARG A 122 23.16 0.16 -23.93
CA ARG A 122 22.61 1.50 -24.15
C ARG A 122 23.22 2.52 -23.17
N PRO A 123 24.48 2.96 -23.39
CA PRO A 123 25.17 3.84 -22.47
C PRO A 123 24.51 5.21 -22.25
N HIS A 124 23.74 5.67 -23.24
CA HIS A 124 23.03 6.96 -23.19
C HIS A 124 21.80 6.96 -22.26
N TRP A 125 21.37 5.79 -21.78
CA TRP A 125 20.31 5.67 -20.76
C TRP A 125 20.83 5.86 -19.34
N ALA A 126 22.15 5.99 -19.17
CA ALA A 126 22.74 6.33 -17.88
C ALA A 126 22.28 7.71 -17.42
N LYS A 127 22.04 7.84 -16.12
CA LYS A 127 21.76 9.13 -15.48
C LYS A 127 22.95 10.06 -15.70
N SER A 128 22.72 11.15 -16.43
CA SER A 128 23.75 12.15 -16.69
C SER A 128 24.15 12.81 -15.37
N ARG A 129 25.44 12.76 -15.03
CA ARG A 129 25.99 13.51 -13.90
C ARG A 129 26.06 14.96 -14.35
N THR A 130 25.09 15.78 -13.96
CA THR A 130 25.18 17.22 -14.14
C THR A 130 26.48 17.69 -13.49
N PRO A 131 27.41 18.31 -14.24
CA PRO A 131 28.62 18.86 -13.66
C PRO A 131 28.21 19.87 -12.59
N GLN A 132 28.75 19.72 -11.39
CA GLN A 132 28.54 20.72 -10.35
C GLN A 132 29.22 22.01 -10.81
N PRO A 133 28.50 23.14 -10.87
CA PRO A 133 29.13 24.40 -11.21
C PRO A 133 30.24 24.68 -10.19
N ASP A 134 31.42 25.03 -10.69
CA ASP A 134 32.53 25.41 -9.82
C ASP A 134 32.15 26.67 -9.06
N ARG A 135 31.94 26.54 -7.74
CA ARG A 135 31.55 27.66 -6.86
C ARG A 135 32.60 28.78 -6.80
N ARG A 136 33.81 28.54 -7.30
CA ARG A 136 34.87 29.54 -7.42
C ARG A 136 34.75 30.37 -8.69
N GLN A 137 34.03 29.91 -9.71
CA GLN A 137 33.73 30.69 -10.90
C GLN A 137 32.58 31.67 -10.57
N GLY A 138 32.94 32.89 -10.17
CA GLY A 138 32.00 33.97 -9.84
C GLY A 138 32.15 34.54 -8.42
N ALA A 139 32.85 33.84 -7.53
CA ALA A 139 33.30 34.41 -6.26
C ALA A 139 34.58 35.22 -6.49
N SER A 140 34.48 36.37 -7.15
CA SER A 140 35.53 37.39 -7.06
C SER A 140 35.58 37.81 -5.59
N GLY A 141 36.58 37.30 -4.86
CA GLY A 141 36.82 37.54 -3.45
C GLY A 141 37.27 38.97 -3.16
N GLU A 142 36.55 39.96 -3.65
CA GLU A 142 36.71 41.34 -3.23
C GLU A 142 35.79 41.55 -2.02
N PRO A 143 36.34 41.85 -0.82
CA PRO A 143 35.50 42.23 0.30
C PRO A 143 34.69 43.46 -0.10
N VAL A 144 33.36 43.38 0.04
CA VAL A 144 32.47 44.52 -0.17
C VAL A 144 32.85 45.58 0.87
N HIS A 145 33.68 46.54 0.47
CA HIS A 145 33.97 47.71 1.30
C HIS A 145 32.66 48.50 1.46
N PRO A 146 32.17 48.76 2.69
CA PRO A 146 30.86 49.37 2.93
C PRO A 146 30.76 50.88 2.54
N GLY A 147 31.54 51.35 1.56
CA GLY A 147 31.70 52.78 1.27
C GLY A 147 31.59 53.23 -0.19
N ARG A 148 31.41 52.35 -1.17
CA ARG A 148 31.24 52.76 -2.59
C ARG A 148 30.07 52.07 -3.27
N GLY A 149 28.87 52.36 -2.78
CA GLY A 149 27.63 52.10 -3.51
C GLY A 149 27.24 53.30 -4.37
N TRP A 150 26.34 53.06 -5.34
CA TRP A 150 25.75 54.04 -6.25
C TRP A 150 25.09 55.25 -5.53
N SER A 151 24.83 55.14 -4.24
CA SER A 151 24.41 56.24 -3.36
C SER A 151 25.45 57.37 -3.26
N GLY A 152 26.72 57.12 -3.54
CA GLY A 152 27.78 58.14 -3.59
C GLY A 152 27.75 59.00 -4.86
N VAL A 153 27.03 58.59 -5.90
CA VAL A 153 26.99 59.29 -7.21
C VAL A 153 25.84 60.30 -7.28
N LEU A 154 24.79 60.13 -6.46
CA LEU A 154 23.57 60.94 -6.52
C LEU A 154 23.54 62.14 -5.55
N LYS A 155 24.62 62.41 -4.81
CA LYS A 155 24.77 63.64 -4.02
C LYS A 155 25.71 64.60 -4.74
N ARG A 156 25.14 65.49 -5.54
CA ARG A 156 25.78 66.71 -6.04
C ARG A 156 24.94 67.90 -5.61
#